data_AF-A0A6G2PXF7-F1
#
_entry.id   AF-A0A6G2PXF7-F1
#
_cell.length_a   1.000
_cell.length_b   1.000
_cell.length_c   1.000
_cell.angle_alpha   90.00
_cell.angle_beta   90.00
_cell.angle_gamma   90.00
#
_symmetry.space_group_name_H-M   'P 1'
#
loop_
_entity.id
_entity.type
_entity.pdbx_description
1 polymer ?
#
loop_
_entity_poly.entity_id
_entity_poly.type
_entity_poly.pdbx_seq_one_letter_code
_entity_poly.pdbx_strand_id
1 'polypeptide(L)'
;LHVMFARVVAAVAGREDVVFGTVLFGRMQAGAGADRIPGLFINTLPVRLDTGRAGVLDAVNSMQGDLAELLVHEHAPLALAQRMSGVSAEAPLFTALFNYRHSAGETDAGMEVEGIEILFAQERTNYPLAVSVDDTGDGFVFTVQCVDPIDPDLVLSLMDTATHRLVQALDEAPGTALHTLPILDQSHLDLVLASWNDTRREIPGTLLPTLFEEQVARTPDAGAIVFEGVELSYRELNAQANRLARVLVEQGAGPERFVAVALPRSAELVVALLAVLKTGAAYVPIDPDYPADR
;
A
#
# COMPACT_ATOMS: atom_id res chain seq x y z
N LEU A 1 0.65 -23.25 -3.11
CA LEU A 1 1.43 -22.00 -3.16
C LEU A 1 0.74 -20.88 -3.97
N HIS A 2 -0.01 -21.17 -5.05
CA HIS A 2 -0.81 -20.15 -5.75
C HIS A 2 -1.74 -19.32 -4.86
N VAL A 3 -2.42 -19.95 -3.89
CA VAL A 3 -3.26 -19.22 -2.90
C VAL A 3 -2.45 -18.24 -2.05
N MET A 4 -1.23 -18.63 -1.66
CA MET A 4 -0.34 -17.77 -0.89
C MET A 4 0.11 -16.57 -1.73
N PHE A 5 0.52 -16.80 -2.98
CA PHE A 5 0.88 -15.70 -3.88
C PHE A 5 -0.30 -14.76 -4.11
N ALA A 6 -1.50 -15.30 -4.34
CA ALA A 6 -2.74 -14.51 -4.45
C ALA A 6 -2.97 -13.66 -3.20
N ARG A 7 -2.77 -14.22 -2.00
CA ARG A 7 -2.88 -13.50 -0.73
C ARG A 7 -1.89 -12.34 -0.62
N VAL A 8 -0.64 -12.52 -1.03
CA VAL A 8 0.38 -11.46 -1.03
C VAL A 8 0.00 -10.36 -2.03
N VAL A 9 -0.32 -10.73 -3.28
CA VAL A 9 -0.73 -9.79 -4.34
C VAL A 9 -1.97 -8.99 -3.93
N ALA A 10 -2.97 -9.65 -3.33
CA ALA A 10 -4.17 -9.02 -2.80
C ALA A 10 -3.87 -7.92 -1.76
N ALA A 11 -2.99 -8.22 -0.79
CA ALA A 11 -2.63 -7.25 0.23
C ALA A 11 -1.90 -6.03 -0.36
N VAL A 12 -0.88 -6.25 -1.18
CA VAL A 12 -0.07 -5.13 -1.72
C VAL A 12 -0.85 -4.30 -2.75
N ALA A 13 -1.81 -4.90 -3.45
CA ALA A 13 -2.71 -4.19 -4.36
C ALA A 13 -3.87 -3.46 -3.65
N GLY A 14 -4.11 -3.75 -2.36
CA GLY A 14 -5.30 -3.27 -1.65
C GLY A 14 -6.59 -3.74 -2.31
N ARG A 15 -6.64 -5.02 -2.71
CA ARG A 15 -7.77 -5.66 -3.41
C ARG A 15 -7.99 -7.06 -2.84
N GLU A 16 -9.24 -7.50 -2.80
CA GLU A 16 -9.56 -8.88 -2.37
C GLU A 16 -9.61 -9.84 -3.56
N ASP A 17 -10.04 -9.36 -4.73
CA ASP A 17 -10.13 -10.13 -5.96
C ASP A 17 -8.99 -9.76 -6.90
N VAL A 18 -8.10 -10.72 -7.15
CA VAL A 18 -6.85 -10.51 -7.88
C VAL A 18 -6.69 -11.49 -9.03
N VAL A 19 -6.03 -11.01 -10.09
CA VAL A 19 -5.64 -11.81 -11.25
C VAL A 19 -4.11 -11.78 -11.38
N PHE A 20 -3.52 -12.96 -11.54
CA PHE A 20 -2.09 -13.11 -11.81
C PHE A 20 -1.86 -14.20 -12.88
N GLY A 21 -0.73 -14.17 -13.54
CA GLY A 21 -0.35 -15.21 -14.49
C GLY A 21 0.15 -16.45 -13.77
N THR A 22 -0.21 -17.64 -14.23
CA THR A 22 0.49 -18.88 -13.90
C THR A 22 1.17 -19.45 -15.14
N VAL A 23 2.36 -20.00 -14.95
CA VAL A 23 3.08 -20.73 -16.01
C VAL A 23 2.58 -22.17 -16.07
N LEU A 24 2.34 -22.67 -17.28
CA LEU A 24 1.93 -24.04 -17.59
C LEU A 24 2.96 -24.66 -18.55
N PHE A 25 3.23 -25.95 -18.39
CA PHE A 25 4.21 -26.66 -19.23
C PHE A 25 3.77 -26.82 -20.69
N GLY A 26 2.46 -26.88 -20.96
CA GLY A 26 1.88 -27.02 -22.30
C GLY A 26 2.28 -28.30 -23.02
N ARG A 27 2.59 -29.37 -22.26
CA ARG A 27 3.05 -30.67 -22.77
C ARG A 27 2.15 -31.84 -22.34
N MET A 28 1.12 -31.64 -21.54
CA MET A 28 0.32 -32.73 -20.98
C MET A 28 -0.51 -33.46 -22.05
N GLN A 29 -0.95 -32.78 -23.11
CA GLN A 29 -1.68 -33.41 -24.23
C GLN A 29 -0.82 -33.75 -25.46
N ALA A 30 0.49 -33.50 -25.43
CA ALA A 30 1.35 -33.68 -26.60
C ALA A 30 1.70 -35.16 -26.92
N GLY A 31 1.13 -36.12 -26.18
CA GLY A 31 1.26 -37.55 -26.43
C GLY A 31 2.59 -38.16 -25.95
N ALA A 32 2.73 -39.48 -26.11
CA ALA A 32 3.97 -40.18 -25.77
C ALA A 32 5.14 -39.68 -26.63
N GLY A 33 6.17 -39.09 -26.01
CA GLY A 33 7.35 -38.53 -26.69
C GLY A 33 7.39 -37.00 -26.77
N ALA A 34 6.40 -36.29 -26.22
CA ALA A 34 6.39 -34.83 -26.15
C ALA A 34 7.54 -34.22 -25.33
N ASP A 35 8.00 -34.96 -24.32
CA ASP A 35 9.19 -34.67 -23.52
C ASP A 35 10.47 -34.59 -24.37
N ARG A 36 10.49 -35.24 -25.53
CA ARG A 36 11.66 -35.38 -26.42
C ARG A 36 11.64 -34.42 -27.62
N ILE A 37 10.65 -33.53 -27.72
CA ILE A 37 10.54 -32.55 -28.80
C ILE A 37 11.13 -31.20 -28.34
N PRO A 38 12.21 -30.71 -28.96
CA PRO A 38 12.67 -29.34 -28.74
C PRO A 38 11.64 -28.34 -29.28
N GLY A 39 11.12 -27.46 -28.43
CA GLY A 39 10.13 -26.44 -28.80
C GLY A 39 9.63 -25.61 -27.63
N LEU A 40 9.06 -24.44 -27.92
CA LEU A 40 8.41 -23.57 -26.92
C LEU A 40 7.00 -24.08 -26.64
N PHE A 41 6.85 -24.86 -25.57
CA PHE A 41 5.56 -25.38 -25.11
C PHE A 41 5.03 -24.63 -23.89
N ILE A 42 5.87 -23.86 -23.21
CA ILE A 42 5.47 -23.08 -22.04
C ILE A 42 4.41 -22.06 -22.44
N ASN A 43 3.30 -22.07 -21.70
CA ASN A 43 2.22 -21.10 -21.86
C ASN A 43 1.96 -20.40 -20.52
N THR A 44 1.40 -19.19 -20.58
CA THR A 44 1.01 -18.43 -19.39
C THR A 44 -0.45 -18.06 -19.50
N LEU A 45 -1.23 -18.43 -18.50
CA LEU A 45 -2.66 -18.14 -18.45
C LEU A 45 -3.04 -17.41 -17.16
N PRO A 46 -4.08 -16.55 -17.21
CA PRO A 46 -4.55 -15.84 -16.03
C PRO A 46 -5.22 -16.80 -15.05
N VAL A 47 -4.96 -16.60 -13.77
CA VAL A 47 -5.66 -17.21 -12.63
C VAL A 47 -6.25 -16.08 -11.81
N ARG A 48 -7.52 -16.22 -11.41
CA ARG A 48 -8.23 -15.25 -10.57
C ARG A 48 -8.58 -15.89 -9.24
N LEU A 49 -8.38 -15.18 -8.14
CA LEU A 49 -8.84 -15.62 -6.83
C LEU A 49 -9.43 -14.44 -6.04
N ASP A 50 -10.63 -14.65 -5.51
CA ASP A 50 -11.23 -13.77 -4.51
C ASP A 50 -10.83 -14.23 -3.11
N THR A 51 -9.90 -13.49 -2.51
CA THR A 51 -9.35 -13.76 -1.16
C THR A 51 -10.28 -13.32 -0.02
N GLY A 52 -11.30 -12.52 -0.31
CA GLY A 52 -12.25 -11.98 0.68
C GLY A 52 -13.36 -12.97 1.06
N ARG A 53 -13.70 -13.90 0.16
CA ARG A 53 -14.90 -14.73 0.28
C ARG A 53 -14.72 -16.09 0.95
N ALA A 54 -13.48 -16.58 1.10
CA ALA A 54 -13.23 -17.96 1.49
C ALA A 54 -12.36 -18.09 2.75
N GLY A 55 -12.59 -19.19 3.48
CA GLY A 55 -11.63 -19.71 4.43
C GLY A 55 -10.41 -20.28 3.72
N VAL A 56 -9.31 -20.46 4.45
CA VAL A 56 -8.03 -20.94 3.90
C VAL A 56 -8.18 -22.27 3.15
N LEU A 57 -8.85 -23.27 3.73
CA LEU A 57 -9.00 -24.58 3.09
C LEU A 57 -9.87 -24.50 1.83
N ASP A 58 -10.97 -23.76 1.88
CA ASP A 58 -11.86 -23.57 0.72
C ASP A 58 -11.14 -22.85 -0.43
N ALA A 59 -10.31 -21.86 -0.12
CA ALA A 59 -9.49 -21.17 -1.12
C ALA A 59 -8.48 -22.11 -1.79
N VAL A 60 -7.86 -23.03 -1.02
CA VAL A 60 -6.94 -24.04 -1.57
C VAL A 60 -7.68 -25.03 -2.47
N ASN A 61 -8.83 -25.53 -2.04
CA ASN A 61 -9.64 -26.46 -2.84
C ASN A 61 -10.18 -25.80 -4.11
N SER A 62 -10.64 -24.55 -4.02
CA SER A 62 -11.08 -23.76 -5.20
C SER A 62 -9.94 -23.59 -6.18
N MET A 63 -8.78 -23.10 -5.71
CA MET A 63 -7.60 -22.90 -6.54
C MET A 63 -7.13 -24.20 -7.20
N GLN A 64 -7.18 -25.33 -6.49
CA GLN A 64 -6.86 -26.64 -7.08
C GLN A 64 -7.82 -26.98 -8.23
N GLY A 65 -9.13 -26.77 -8.03
CA GLY A 65 -10.13 -26.97 -9.07
C GLY A 65 -9.91 -26.06 -10.27
N ASP A 66 -9.68 -24.77 -10.03
CA ASP A 66 -9.45 -23.75 -11.06
C ASP A 66 -8.19 -24.09 -11.88
N LEU A 67 -7.10 -24.50 -11.23
CA LEU A 67 -5.87 -24.92 -11.91
C LEU A 67 -6.07 -26.21 -12.72
N ALA A 68 -6.86 -27.17 -12.21
CA ALA A 68 -7.16 -28.40 -12.93
C ALA A 68 -8.01 -28.13 -14.19
N GLU A 69 -9.00 -27.24 -14.11
CA GLU A 69 -9.78 -26.79 -15.27
C GLU A 69 -8.89 -26.03 -16.27
N LEU A 70 -8.01 -25.17 -15.76
CA LEU A 70 -7.07 -24.41 -16.59
C LEU A 70 -6.13 -25.31 -17.40
N LEU A 71 -5.70 -26.45 -16.85
CA LEU A 71 -4.87 -27.44 -17.55
C LEU A 71 -5.56 -28.03 -18.79
N VAL A 72 -6.89 -28.15 -18.80
CA VAL A 72 -7.65 -28.59 -19.99
C VAL A 72 -7.48 -27.60 -21.16
N HIS A 73 -7.18 -26.34 -20.83
CA HIS A 73 -6.99 -25.24 -21.76
C HIS A 73 -5.53 -24.79 -21.89
N GLU A 74 -4.55 -25.60 -21.48
CA GLU A 74 -3.13 -25.21 -21.42
C GLU A 74 -2.54 -24.74 -22.76
N HIS A 75 -3.16 -25.08 -23.90
CA HIS A 75 -2.74 -24.65 -25.24
C HIS A 75 -3.42 -23.36 -25.73
N ALA A 76 -4.38 -22.83 -24.99
CA ALA A 76 -5.08 -21.60 -25.37
C ALA A 76 -4.10 -20.42 -25.37
N PRO A 77 -3.97 -19.65 -26.47
CA PRO A 77 -3.07 -18.51 -26.47
C PRO A 77 -3.53 -17.43 -25.47
N LEU A 78 -2.60 -16.84 -24.71
CA LEU A 78 -2.91 -15.71 -23.83
C LEU A 78 -3.63 -14.56 -24.55
N ALA A 79 -3.27 -14.31 -25.82
CA ALA A 79 -3.94 -13.30 -26.65
C ALA A 79 -5.43 -13.61 -26.90
N LEU A 80 -5.85 -14.88 -26.88
CA LEU A 80 -7.26 -15.26 -26.94
C LEU A 80 -7.96 -14.89 -25.63
N ALA A 81 -7.36 -15.21 -24.48
CA ALA A 81 -7.91 -14.82 -23.17
C ALA A 81 -8.04 -13.29 -23.06
N GLN A 82 -7.04 -12.52 -23.51
CA GLN A 82 -7.09 -11.05 -23.52
C GLN A 82 -8.24 -10.51 -24.38
N ARG A 83 -8.50 -11.09 -25.56
CA ARG A 83 -9.63 -10.65 -26.41
C ARG A 83 -10.99 -10.95 -25.79
N MET A 84 -11.09 -12.05 -25.06
CA MET A 84 -12.35 -12.52 -24.48
C MET A 84 -12.65 -11.94 -23.09
N SER A 85 -11.67 -11.30 -22.43
CA SER A 85 -11.81 -10.80 -21.06
C SER A 85 -12.64 -9.51 -20.94
N GLY A 86 -12.85 -8.78 -22.04
CA GLY A 86 -13.43 -7.44 -22.02
C GLY A 86 -12.48 -6.35 -21.49
N VAL A 87 -11.23 -6.70 -21.18
CA VAL A 87 -10.16 -5.74 -20.82
C VAL A 87 -9.64 -5.08 -22.08
N SER A 88 -9.37 -3.77 -22.03
CA SER A 88 -8.77 -3.02 -23.14
C SER A 88 -7.51 -3.73 -23.65
N ALA A 89 -7.33 -3.80 -24.98
CA ALA A 89 -6.18 -4.48 -25.58
C ALA A 89 -4.82 -3.87 -25.19
N GLU A 90 -4.80 -2.61 -24.75
CA GLU A 90 -3.60 -1.92 -24.27
C GLU A 90 -3.25 -2.23 -22.81
N ALA A 91 -4.20 -2.78 -22.03
CA ALA A 91 -4.00 -3.12 -20.63
C ALA A 91 -3.74 -4.62 -20.48
N PRO A 92 -2.64 -5.04 -19.83
CA PRO A 92 -2.36 -6.46 -19.62
C PRO A 92 -3.39 -7.09 -18.65
N LEU A 93 -3.76 -8.36 -18.87
CA LEU A 93 -4.61 -9.11 -17.94
C LEU A 93 -4.02 -9.22 -16.53
N PHE A 94 -2.69 -9.25 -16.43
CA PHE A 94 -1.95 -9.34 -15.17
C PHE A 94 -0.55 -8.74 -15.34
N THR A 95 0.00 -8.24 -14.23
CA THR A 95 1.36 -7.69 -14.14
C THR A 95 2.25 -8.48 -13.18
N ALA A 96 1.67 -9.46 -12.49
CA ALA A 96 2.34 -10.37 -11.57
C ALA A 96 2.27 -11.79 -12.12
N LEU A 97 3.39 -12.52 -12.09
CA LEU A 97 3.52 -13.89 -12.57
C LEU A 97 3.93 -14.81 -11.41
N PHE A 98 3.29 -15.98 -11.35
CA PHE A 98 3.67 -17.06 -10.44
C PHE A 98 4.07 -18.30 -11.23
N ASN A 99 5.25 -18.85 -10.94
CA ASN A 99 5.75 -20.06 -11.57
C ASN A 99 6.03 -21.11 -10.50
N TYR A 100 5.45 -22.29 -10.64
CA TYR A 100 5.73 -23.44 -9.76
C TYR A 100 6.37 -24.55 -10.59
N ARG A 101 7.56 -24.96 -10.19
CA ARG A 101 8.34 -26.02 -10.84
C ARG A 101 8.60 -27.11 -9.83
N HIS A 102 8.22 -28.33 -10.18
CA HIS A 102 8.65 -29.51 -9.45
C HIS A 102 9.99 -29.97 -10.04
N SER A 103 11.06 -29.94 -9.25
CA SER A 103 12.42 -30.30 -9.64
C SER A 103 13.00 -31.47 -8.84
N ALA A 104 12.18 -32.13 -8.01
CA ALA A 104 12.61 -33.26 -7.20
C ALA A 104 13.20 -34.38 -8.08
N GLY A 105 14.50 -34.66 -7.90
CA GLY A 105 15.22 -35.71 -8.62
C GLY A 105 15.94 -35.26 -9.90
N GLU A 106 15.80 -34.00 -10.33
CA GLU A 106 16.61 -33.40 -11.39
C GLU A 106 17.77 -32.61 -10.77
N THR A 107 18.82 -33.30 -10.31
CA THR A 107 20.08 -32.68 -9.88
C THR A 107 20.81 -32.08 -11.07
N ASP A 108 20.40 -30.92 -11.59
CA ASP A 108 21.07 -30.21 -12.69
C ASP A 108 21.49 -31.14 -13.87
N ALA A 109 20.79 -32.28 -14.01
CA ALA A 109 21.33 -33.47 -14.65
C ALA A 109 21.29 -33.38 -16.18
N GLY A 110 20.85 -32.22 -16.68
CA GLY A 110 20.82 -31.87 -18.09
C GLY A 110 21.82 -30.77 -18.48
N MET A 111 22.58 -30.19 -17.54
CA MET A 111 23.51 -29.10 -17.86
C MET A 111 24.98 -29.32 -17.46
N GLU A 112 25.33 -30.42 -16.80
CA GLU A 112 26.72 -30.86 -16.69
C GLU A 112 27.19 -31.49 -18.01
N VAL A 113 27.38 -30.66 -19.02
CA VAL A 113 28.13 -31.06 -20.22
C VAL A 113 29.60 -31.08 -19.83
N GLU A 114 30.25 -32.24 -19.93
CA GLU A 114 31.66 -32.40 -19.59
C GLU A 114 32.53 -31.32 -20.27
N GLY A 115 33.19 -30.49 -19.45
CA GLY A 115 33.99 -29.35 -19.91
C GLY A 115 33.26 -28.00 -20.03
N ILE A 116 31.98 -27.91 -19.65
CA ILE A 116 31.21 -26.67 -19.57
C ILE A 116 30.89 -26.37 -18.10
N GLU A 117 31.24 -25.16 -17.65
CA GLU A 117 30.90 -24.63 -16.34
C GLU A 117 29.87 -23.50 -16.52
N ILE A 118 28.71 -23.62 -15.87
CA ILE A 118 27.74 -22.52 -15.84
C ILE A 118 28.22 -21.47 -14.85
N LEU A 119 28.74 -20.36 -15.39
CA LEU A 119 29.17 -19.22 -14.58
C LEU A 119 27.98 -18.35 -14.12
N PHE A 120 26.92 -18.30 -14.92
CA PHE A 120 25.76 -17.45 -14.68
C PHE A 120 24.56 -17.91 -15.52
N ALA A 121 23.38 -17.98 -14.89
CA ALA A 121 22.11 -18.16 -15.57
C ALA A 121 21.13 -17.11 -15.06
N GLN A 122 20.43 -16.44 -15.97
CA GLN A 122 19.41 -15.47 -15.63
C GLN A 122 18.21 -15.62 -16.57
N GLU A 123 17.08 -16.00 -15.99
CA GLU A 123 15.79 -15.92 -16.66
C GLU A 123 15.36 -14.45 -16.74
N ARG A 124 14.69 -14.05 -17.82
CA ARG A 124 14.12 -12.70 -17.96
C ARG A 124 12.64 -12.79 -18.22
N THR A 125 11.87 -12.06 -17.42
CA THR A 125 10.43 -11.92 -17.54
C THR A 125 10.06 -10.55 -18.12
N ASN A 126 8.96 -10.47 -18.85
CA ASN A 126 8.36 -9.21 -19.29
C ASN A 126 7.35 -8.65 -18.28
N TYR A 127 7.15 -9.34 -17.15
CA TYR A 127 6.23 -8.92 -16.10
C TYR A 127 6.96 -8.14 -15.00
N PRO A 128 6.40 -7.01 -14.51
CA PRO A 128 6.99 -6.23 -13.43
C PRO A 128 7.34 -7.01 -12.16
N LEU A 129 6.60 -8.08 -11.86
CA LEU A 129 6.85 -8.99 -10.76
C LEU A 129 6.68 -10.44 -11.24
N ALA A 130 7.67 -11.28 -11.01
CA ALA A 130 7.58 -12.72 -11.16
C ALA A 130 8.14 -13.42 -9.91
N VAL A 131 7.39 -14.39 -9.39
CA VAL A 131 7.84 -15.25 -8.30
C VAL A 131 7.84 -16.69 -8.77
N SER A 132 9.00 -17.32 -8.71
CA SER A 132 9.20 -18.72 -9.05
C SER A 132 9.45 -19.53 -7.78
N VAL A 133 8.90 -20.74 -7.73
CA VAL A 133 9.11 -21.71 -6.66
C VAL A 133 9.62 -23.00 -7.28
N ASP A 134 10.82 -23.42 -6.90
CA ASP A 134 11.34 -24.74 -7.19
C ASP A 134 11.07 -25.66 -5.99
N ASP A 135 10.26 -26.69 -6.19
CA ASP A 135 9.96 -27.76 -5.23
C ASP A 135 11.00 -28.87 -5.37
N THR A 136 11.91 -28.92 -4.40
CA THR A 136 13.04 -29.87 -4.36
C THR A 136 12.65 -31.24 -3.81
N GLY A 137 11.41 -31.39 -3.32
CA GLY A 137 10.89 -32.58 -2.65
C GLY A 137 11.14 -32.62 -1.14
N ASP A 138 12.18 -31.94 -0.64
CA ASP A 138 12.46 -31.72 0.77
C ASP A 138 12.23 -30.27 1.24
N GLY A 139 11.97 -29.36 0.29
CA GLY A 139 11.70 -27.95 0.56
C GLY A 139 11.29 -27.17 -0.69
N PHE A 140 11.20 -25.86 -0.51
CA PHE A 140 10.90 -24.91 -1.58
C PHE A 140 11.98 -23.85 -1.67
N VAL A 141 12.42 -23.54 -2.89
CA VAL A 141 13.32 -22.42 -3.18
C VAL A 141 12.53 -21.34 -3.88
N PHE A 142 12.45 -20.15 -3.27
CA PHE A 142 11.77 -18.99 -3.84
C PHE A 142 12.76 -18.10 -4.58
N THR A 143 12.40 -17.71 -5.80
CA THR A 143 13.15 -16.73 -6.60
C THR A 143 12.21 -15.60 -7.00
N VAL A 144 12.60 -14.35 -6.69
CA VAL A 144 11.84 -13.15 -7.08
C VAL A 144 12.60 -12.40 -8.18
N GLN A 145 11.88 -12.07 -9.25
CA GLN A 145 12.34 -11.13 -10.27
C GLN A 145 11.37 -9.97 -10.34
N CYS A 146 11.88 -8.76 -10.14
CA CYS A 146 11.04 -7.58 -10.19
C CYS A 146 11.78 -6.38 -10.80
N VAL A 147 11.01 -5.41 -11.26
CA VAL A 147 11.53 -4.13 -11.74
C VAL A 147 11.56 -3.12 -10.59
N ASP A 148 12.49 -2.16 -10.64
CA ASP A 148 12.46 -1.00 -9.74
C ASP A 148 11.10 -0.27 -9.84
N PRO A 149 10.52 0.19 -8.71
CA PRO A 149 11.09 0.25 -7.36
C PRO A 149 10.69 -0.93 -6.44
N ILE A 150 10.29 -2.08 -6.99
CA ILE A 150 9.87 -3.24 -6.18
C ILE A 150 11.11 -3.85 -5.51
N ASP A 151 11.08 -3.94 -4.19
CA ASP A 151 12.13 -4.58 -3.40
C ASP A 151 11.96 -6.12 -3.41
N PRO A 152 12.88 -6.88 -4.01
CA PRO A 152 12.79 -8.34 -4.08
C PRO A 152 12.90 -9.01 -2.70
N ASP A 153 13.68 -8.44 -1.77
CA ASP A 153 13.88 -9.02 -0.43
C ASP A 153 12.61 -8.87 0.40
N LEU A 154 11.93 -7.73 0.27
CA LEU A 154 10.61 -7.53 0.87
C LEU A 154 9.62 -8.55 0.31
N VAL A 155 9.53 -8.73 -1.01
CA VAL A 155 8.63 -9.73 -1.60
C VAL A 155 8.93 -11.14 -1.05
N LEU A 156 10.21 -11.52 -0.94
CA LEU A 156 10.59 -12.80 -0.35
C LEU A 156 10.11 -12.94 1.10
N SER A 157 10.30 -11.92 1.95
CA SER A 157 9.80 -11.93 3.34
C SER A 157 8.26 -12.04 3.41
N LEU A 158 7.55 -11.36 2.51
CA LEU A 158 6.09 -11.45 2.42
C LEU A 158 5.64 -12.87 2.04
N MET A 159 6.29 -13.46 1.04
CA MET A 159 5.99 -14.82 0.57
C MET A 159 6.31 -15.87 1.65
N ASP A 160 7.43 -15.73 2.34
CA ASP A 160 7.83 -16.62 3.43
C ASP A 160 6.82 -16.58 4.58
N THR A 161 6.53 -15.37 5.08
CA THR A 161 5.56 -15.18 6.16
C THR A 161 4.18 -15.71 5.77
N ALA A 162 3.68 -15.33 4.59
CA ALA A 162 2.37 -15.77 4.12
C ALA A 162 2.30 -17.30 3.94
N THR A 163 3.40 -17.94 3.51
CA THR A 163 3.48 -19.40 3.39
C THR A 163 3.37 -20.07 4.76
N HIS A 164 4.16 -19.62 5.73
CA HIS A 164 4.11 -20.15 7.09
C HIS A 164 2.73 -19.97 7.73
N ARG A 165 2.10 -18.79 7.56
CA ARG A 165 0.75 -18.51 8.09
C ARG A 165 -0.32 -19.34 7.40
N LEU A 166 -0.22 -19.56 6.09
CA LEU A 166 -1.16 -20.40 5.36
C LEU A 166 -1.07 -21.86 5.83
N VAL A 167 0.14 -22.41 5.95
CA VAL A 167 0.36 -23.79 6.41
C VAL A 167 -0.14 -23.96 7.85
N GLN A 168 0.21 -23.03 8.75
CA GLN A 168 -0.28 -23.04 10.13
C GLN A 168 -1.82 -23.00 10.17
N ALA A 169 -2.45 -22.12 9.39
CA ALA A 169 -3.91 -22.03 9.35
C ALA A 169 -4.56 -23.30 8.80
N LEU A 170 -3.97 -23.97 7.81
CA LEU A 170 -4.47 -25.25 7.30
C LEU A 170 -4.48 -26.35 8.38
N ASP A 171 -3.46 -26.38 9.23
CA ASP A 171 -3.31 -27.38 10.30
C ASP A 171 -4.21 -27.09 11.51
N GLU A 172 -4.21 -25.83 11.97
CA GLU A 172 -4.84 -25.45 13.25
C GLU A 172 -6.29 -24.95 13.09
N ALA A 173 -6.58 -24.19 12.03
CA ALA A 173 -7.85 -23.48 11.87
C ALA A 173 -8.20 -23.23 10.39
N PRO A 174 -8.50 -24.29 9.61
CA PRO A 174 -8.66 -24.22 8.15
C PRO A 174 -9.79 -23.29 7.68
N GLY A 175 -10.75 -22.98 8.55
CA GLY A 175 -11.84 -22.02 8.31
C GLY A 175 -11.46 -20.55 8.51
N THR A 176 -10.21 -20.24 8.88
CA THR A 176 -9.72 -18.86 9.01
C THR A 176 -9.87 -18.14 7.68
N ALA A 177 -10.39 -16.91 7.69
CA ALA A 177 -10.56 -16.13 6.48
C ALA A 177 -9.21 -15.82 5.82
N LEU A 178 -9.06 -16.09 4.53
CA LEU A 178 -7.76 -15.96 3.85
C LEU A 178 -7.20 -14.53 3.93
N HIS A 179 -8.03 -13.51 3.68
CA HIS A 179 -7.63 -12.10 3.70
C HIS A 179 -7.11 -11.60 5.07
N THR A 180 -7.39 -12.31 6.17
CA THR A 180 -6.90 -11.91 7.51
C THR A 180 -5.54 -12.50 7.85
N LEU A 181 -5.03 -13.46 7.05
CA LEU A 181 -3.71 -14.03 7.29
C LEU A 181 -2.64 -12.94 7.22
N PRO A 182 -1.77 -12.80 8.23
CA PRO A 182 -0.66 -11.85 8.18
C PRO A 182 0.31 -12.20 7.05
N ILE A 183 0.79 -11.18 6.35
CA ILE A 183 1.86 -11.32 5.34
C ILE A 183 3.16 -10.62 5.76
N LEU A 184 3.13 -9.79 6.81
CA LEU A 184 4.32 -9.14 7.36
C LEU A 184 4.85 -9.96 8.52
N ASP A 185 6.16 -10.17 8.55
CA ASP A 185 6.84 -10.65 9.75
C ASP A 185 6.82 -9.59 10.87
N GLN A 186 7.30 -9.98 12.05
CA GLN A 186 7.30 -9.08 13.21
C GLN A 186 8.20 -7.85 12.99
N SER A 187 9.34 -7.99 12.31
CA SER A 187 10.25 -6.86 12.07
C SER A 187 9.64 -5.80 11.16
N HIS A 188 8.96 -6.22 10.09
CA HIS A 188 8.25 -5.30 9.21
C HIS A 188 7.05 -4.67 9.90
N LEU A 189 6.33 -5.45 10.73
CA LEU A 189 5.23 -4.93 11.53
C LEU A 189 5.70 -3.85 12.51
N ASP A 190 6.81 -4.09 13.21
CA ASP A 190 7.41 -3.14 14.16
C ASP A 190 7.91 -1.88 13.45
N LEU A 191 8.53 -2.04 12.26
CA LEU A 191 8.96 -0.91 11.44
C LEU A 191 7.78 0.02 11.10
N VAL A 192 6.69 -0.55 10.59
CA VAL A 192 5.52 0.20 10.13
C VAL A 192 4.69 0.76 11.29
N LEU A 193 4.46 -0.04 12.34
CA LEU A 193 3.58 0.35 13.44
C LEU A 193 4.29 1.15 14.53
N ALA A 194 5.56 0.88 14.81
CA ALA A 194 6.31 1.53 15.88
C ALA A 194 7.35 2.50 15.35
N SER A 195 8.33 2.05 14.55
CA SER A 195 9.48 2.88 14.18
C SER A 195 9.11 4.10 13.35
N TRP A 196 8.25 3.95 12.33
CA TRP A 196 7.78 5.09 11.53
C TRP A 196 6.83 6.01 12.29
N ASN A 197 6.15 5.49 13.32
CA ASN A 197 5.20 6.24 14.15
C ASN A 197 5.79 6.72 15.48
N ASP A 198 7.11 6.67 15.68
CA ASP A 198 7.78 7.22 16.87
C ASP A 198 7.88 8.76 16.81
N THR A 199 6.71 9.38 16.71
CA THR A 199 6.53 10.84 16.62
C THR A 199 6.21 11.46 17.98
N ARG A 200 6.28 10.69 19.07
CA ARG A 200 6.00 11.19 20.42
C ARG A 200 7.04 12.24 20.77
N ARG A 201 6.56 13.46 21.05
CA ARG A 201 7.36 14.56 21.56
C ARG A 201 6.60 15.20 22.71
N GLU A 202 7.30 15.48 23.80
CA GLU A 202 6.72 16.29 24.88
C GLU A 202 6.59 17.72 24.39
N ILE A 203 5.34 18.19 24.27
CA ILE A 203 5.02 19.57 23.90
C ILE A 203 4.37 20.21 25.12
N PRO A 204 4.85 21.38 25.59
CA PRO A 204 4.21 22.09 26.69
C PRO A 204 2.73 22.37 26.40
N GLY A 205 1.86 22.22 27.39
CA GLY A 205 0.42 22.51 27.28
C GLY A 205 0.07 24.00 27.22
N THR A 206 0.98 24.84 26.72
CA THR A 206 0.79 26.29 26.65
C THR A 206 -0.12 26.65 25.49
N LEU A 207 -1.08 27.54 25.74
CA LEU A 207 -2.04 27.99 24.74
C LEU A 207 -1.39 28.99 23.77
N LEU A 208 -1.83 29.00 22.52
CA LEU A 208 -1.34 29.94 21.50
C LEU A 208 -1.42 31.42 21.94
N PRO A 209 -2.54 31.92 22.54
CA PRO A 209 -2.59 33.28 23.07
C PRO A 209 -1.52 33.59 24.11
N THR A 210 -1.18 32.61 24.95
CA THR A 210 -0.15 32.75 25.99
C THR A 210 1.25 32.81 25.36
N LEU A 211 1.57 31.91 24.44
CA LEU A 211 2.83 31.94 23.68
C LEU A 211 3.01 33.27 22.93
N PHE A 212 1.92 33.81 22.38
CA PHE A 212 1.92 35.12 21.75
C PHE A 212 2.20 36.25 22.75
N GLU A 213 1.55 36.25 23.92
CA GLU A 213 1.81 37.27 24.95
C GLU A 213 3.23 37.20 25.52
N GLU A 214 3.80 36.01 25.67
CA GLU A 214 5.22 35.83 26.02
C GLU A 214 6.15 36.43 24.97
N GLN A 215 5.83 36.27 23.68
CA GLN A 215 6.58 36.92 22.61
C GLN A 215 6.43 38.45 22.64
N VAL A 216 5.23 38.96 22.92
CA VAL A 216 4.97 40.40 23.09
C VAL A 216 5.80 40.98 24.23
N ALA A 217 5.93 40.25 25.34
CA ALA A 217 6.76 40.69 26.47
C ALA A 217 8.27 40.70 26.12
N ARG A 218 8.74 39.76 25.28
CA ARG A 218 10.16 39.64 24.89
C ARG A 218 10.61 40.73 23.91
N THR A 219 9.82 41.00 22.88
CA THR A 219 10.20 41.94 21.80
C THR A 219 9.02 42.83 21.42
N PRO A 220 8.58 43.74 22.31
CA PRO A 220 7.32 44.46 22.14
C PRO A 220 7.30 45.39 20.91
N ASP A 221 8.44 46.01 20.60
CA ASP A 221 8.55 47.04 19.56
C ASP A 221 9.02 46.48 18.21
N ALA A 222 9.21 45.16 18.11
CA ALA A 222 9.51 44.50 16.84
C ALA A 222 8.24 44.40 15.98
N GLY A 223 8.38 44.57 14.66
CA GLY A 223 7.30 44.39 13.70
C GLY A 223 6.76 42.95 13.74
N ALA A 224 5.44 42.82 13.95
CA ALA A 224 4.73 41.54 14.02
C ALA A 224 3.93 41.24 12.75
N ILE A 225 3.32 42.27 12.15
CA ILE A 225 2.55 42.18 10.90
C ILE A 225 2.93 43.32 9.99
N VAL A 226 3.09 43.00 8.69
CA VAL A 226 3.24 43.97 7.62
C VAL A 226 2.24 43.59 6.52
N PHE A 227 1.35 44.52 6.16
CA PHE A 227 0.37 44.32 5.10
C PHE A 227 0.04 45.66 4.43
N GLU A 228 0.28 45.78 3.13
CA GLU A 228 -0.07 46.96 2.30
C GLU A 228 0.28 48.33 2.93
N GLY A 229 1.49 48.46 3.50
CA GLY A 229 1.96 49.70 4.13
C GLY A 229 1.49 49.91 5.57
N VAL A 230 0.64 49.03 6.10
CA VAL A 230 0.36 48.91 7.54
C VAL A 230 1.42 48.02 8.18
N GLU A 231 2.08 48.53 9.21
CA GLU A 231 3.00 47.77 10.06
C GLU A 231 2.52 47.86 11.50
N LEU A 232 2.36 46.71 12.15
CA LEU A 232 1.99 46.62 13.57
C LEU A 232 3.12 45.93 14.33
N SER A 233 3.60 46.57 15.39
CA SER A 233 4.48 45.92 16.36
C SER A 233 3.73 44.86 17.17
N TYR A 234 4.45 43.95 17.84
CA TYR A 234 3.85 42.97 18.75
C TYR A 234 2.99 43.64 19.82
N ARG A 235 3.46 44.75 20.40
CA ARG A 235 2.74 45.54 21.40
C ARG A 235 1.41 46.06 20.87
N GLU A 236 1.42 46.67 19.68
CA GLU A 236 0.23 47.24 19.05
C GLU A 236 -0.78 46.18 18.67
N LEU A 237 -0.31 45.10 18.04
CA LEU A 237 -1.15 43.95 17.66
C LEU A 237 -1.84 43.34 18.89
N ASN A 238 -1.08 43.10 19.97
CA ASN A 238 -1.63 42.57 21.21
C ASN A 238 -2.65 43.52 21.85
N ALA A 239 -2.36 44.82 21.86
CA ALA A 239 -3.28 45.81 22.41
C ALA A 239 -4.60 45.87 21.63
N GLN A 240 -4.55 45.80 20.29
CA GLN A 240 -5.74 45.74 19.43
C GLN A 240 -6.53 44.44 19.66
N ALA A 241 -5.86 43.29 19.64
CA ALA A 241 -6.50 41.99 19.88
C ALA A 241 -7.14 41.91 21.27
N ASN A 242 -6.47 42.43 22.31
CA ASN A 242 -7.01 42.47 23.68
C ASN A 242 -8.24 43.38 23.82
N ARG A 243 -8.32 44.48 23.05
CA ARG A 243 -9.53 45.32 23.05
C ARG A 243 -10.70 44.61 22.39
N LEU A 244 -10.48 44.02 21.22
CA LEU A 244 -11.51 43.27 20.52
C LEU A 244 -11.96 42.02 21.30
N ALA A 245 -11.03 41.31 21.95
CA ALA A 245 -11.34 40.16 22.79
C ALA A 245 -12.33 40.50 23.92
N ARG A 246 -12.17 41.66 24.57
CA ARG A 246 -13.12 42.11 25.61
C ARG A 246 -14.51 42.34 25.05
N VAL A 247 -14.62 42.98 23.89
CA VAL A 247 -15.91 43.18 23.21
C VAL A 247 -16.53 41.83 22.85
N LEU A 248 -15.75 40.88 22.33
CA LEU A 248 -16.25 39.54 22.00
C LEU A 248 -16.73 38.78 23.25
N VAL A 249 -16.02 38.89 24.37
CA VAL A 249 -16.45 38.31 25.66
C VAL A 249 -17.77 38.94 26.12
N GLU A 250 -17.94 40.25 25.99
CA GLU A 250 -19.20 40.94 26.30
C GLU A 250 -20.36 40.46 25.40
N GLN A 251 -20.07 40.02 24.18
CA GLN A 251 -21.03 39.41 23.24
C GLN A 251 -21.18 37.88 23.44
N GLY A 252 -20.57 37.31 24.48
CA GLY A 252 -20.72 35.90 24.84
C GLY A 252 -19.73 34.92 24.18
N ALA A 253 -18.64 35.42 23.59
CA ALA A 253 -17.53 34.57 23.18
C ALA A 253 -16.80 34.01 24.40
N GLY A 254 -16.43 32.72 24.33
CA GLY A 254 -15.82 32.00 25.45
C GLY A 254 -15.43 30.57 25.03
N PRO A 255 -14.91 29.76 25.97
CA PRO A 255 -14.66 28.34 25.73
C PRO A 255 -15.89 27.61 25.16
N GLU A 256 -15.64 26.65 24.27
CA GLU A 256 -16.67 25.84 23.59
C GLU A 256 -17.66 26.67 22.74
N ARG A 257 -17.30 27.90 22.38
CA ARG A 257 -18.06 28.74 21.45
C ARG A 257 -17.29 28.97 20.15
N PHE A 258 -18.04 29.23 19.10
CA PHE A 258 -17.50 29.56 17.78
C PHE A 258 -17.81 31.02 17.45
N VAL A 259 -16.82 31.73 16.89
CA VAL A 259 -16.98 33.08 16.36
C VAL A 259 -16.68 33.03 14.86
N ALA A 260 -17.68 33.33 14.04
CA ALA A 260 -17.51 33.48 12.60
C ALA A 260 -16.67 34.73 12.29
N VAL A 261 -15.67 34.59 11.43
CA VAL A 261 -14.80 35.69 10.98
C VAL A 261 -14.87 35.76 9.46
N ALA A 262 -15.61 36.75 8.96
CA ALA A 262 -15.78 37.04 7.54
C ALA A 262 -15.07 38.36 7.20
N LEU A 263 -13.75 38.32 7.09
CA LEU A 263 -12.92 39.48 6.73
C LEU A 263 -12.00 39.10 5.57
N PRO A 264 -11.76 40.00 4.60
CA PRO A 264 -10.75 39.79 3.59
C PRO A 264 -9.35 39.73 4.23
N ARG A 265 -8.32 39.34 3.46
CA ARG A 265 -6.94 39.38 3.93
C ARG A 265 -6.54 40.81 4.30
N SER A 266 -6.24 41.04 5.58
CA SER A 266 -5.76 42.31 6.10
C SER A 266 -5.05 42.14 7.46
N ALA A 267 -4.48 43.22 8.01
CA ALA A 267 -3.95 43.20 9.37
C ALA A 267 -5.06 42.97 10.41
N GLU A 268 -6.26 43.53 10.17
CA GLU A 268 -7.44 43.38 11.01
C GLU A 268 -7.95 41.94 11.07
N LEU A 269 -7.80 41.16 9.99
CA LEU A 269 -8.10 39.72 10.02
C LEU A 269 -7.29 39.04 11.12
N VAL A 270 -5.97 39.27 11.19
CA VAL A 270 -5.13 38.64 12.21
C VAL A 270 -5.45 39.15 13.62
N VAL A 271 -5.78 40.45 13.76
CA VAL A 271 -6.29 41.02 15.02
C VAL A 271 -7.55 40.28 15.47
N ALA A 272 -8.49 40.02 14.56
CA ALA A 272 -9.73 39.31 14.85
C ALA A 272 -9.47 37.85 15.27
N LEU A 273 -8.61 37.12 14.54
CA LEU A 273 -8.27 35.75 14.88
C LEU A 273 -7.61 35.64 16.27
N LEU A 274 -6.65 36.52 16.58
CA LEU A 274 -6.02 36.56 17.90
C LEU A 274 -7.01 36.94 19.00
N ALA A 275 -7.92 37.90 18.73
CA ALA A 275 -8.94 38.30 19.68
C ALA A 275 -9.89 37.16 20.04
N VAL A 276 -10.36 36.39 19.05
CA VAL A 276 -11.21 35.21 19.27
C VAL A 276 -10.48 34.16 20.11
N LEU A 277 -9.23 33.82 19.76
CA LEU A 277 -8.45 32.84 20.51
C LEU A 277 -8.22 33.30 21.97
N LYS A 278 -8.01 34.60 22.21
CA LYS A 278 -7.87 35.18 23.55
C LYS A 278 -9.14 35.11 24.40
N THR A 279 -10.32 34.98 23.80
CA THR A 279 -11.55 34.72 24.58
C THR A 279 -11.69 33.25 24.97
N GLY A 280 -10.85 32.36 24.43
CA GLY A 280 -10.99 30.90 24.53
C GLY A 280 -11.97 30.30 23.53
N ALA A 281 -12.56 31.11 22.64
CA ALA A 281 -13.42 30.63 21.57
C ALA A 281 -12.59 30.12 20.38
N ALA A 282 -13.21 29.30 19.54
CA ALA A 282 -12.67 28.92 18.24
C ALA A 282 -13.16 29.91 17.16
N TYR A 283 -12.27 30.36 16.27
CA TYR A 283 -12.70 31.12 15.11
C TYR A 283 -13.14 30.18 13.98
N VAL A 284 -14.12 30.61 13.21
CA VAL A 284 -14.57 29.93 11.98
C VAL A 284 -14.37 30.89 10.82
N PRO A 285 -13.37 30.69 9.95
CA PRO A 285 -13.16 31.57 8.82
C PRO A 285 -14.28 31.37 7.79
N ILE A 286 -14.90 32.45 7.34
CA ILE A 286 -15.91 32.46 6.27
C ILE A 286 -15.35 33.27 5.11
N ASP A 287 -15.38 32.69 3.92
CA ASP A 287 -15.00 33.40 2.70
C ASP A 287 -16.12 34.39 2.31
N PRO A 288 -15.85 35.71 2.32
CA PRO A 288 -16.86 36.70 1.94
C PRO A 288 -17.31 36.60 0.48
N ASP A 289 -16.52 35.96 -0.39
CA ASP A 289 -16.82 35.81 -1.81
C ASP A 289 -17.75 34.61 -2.08
N TYR A 290 -18.07 33.81 -1.06
CA TYR A 290 -19.02 32.73 -1.20
C TYR A 290 -20.47 33.22 -1.32
N PRO A 291 -21.30 32.52 -2.12
CA PRO A 291 -22.74 32.74 -2.15
C PRO A 291 -23.37 32.66 -0.74
N ALA A 292 -24.43 33.44 -0.51
CA ALA A 292 -25.08 33.55 0.80
C ALA A 292 -25.72 32.25 1.31
N ASP A 293 -25.96 31.28 0.43
CA ASP A 293 -26.51 29.95 0.74
C ASP A 293 -25.45 28.92 1.16
N ARG A 294 -24.16 29.29 1.20
CA ARG A 294 -23.05 28.40 1.61
C ARG A 294 -22.56 28.62 3.04
#